data_AF-A0AAD7AKN1-F1
#
_entry.id   AF-A0AAD7AKN1-F1
#
_cell.length_a   1.000
_cell.length_b   1.000
_cell.length_c   1.000
_cell.angle_alpha   90.00
_cell.angle_beta   90.00
_cell.angle_gamma   90.00
#
_symmetry.space_group_name_H-M   'P 1'
#
loop_
_entity.id
_entity.type
_entity.pdbx_description
1 polymer ?
#
loop_
_entity_poly.entity_id
_entity_poly.type
_entity_poly.pdbx_seq_one_letter_code
_entity_poly.pdbx_strand_id
1 'polypeptide(L)'
;MPLRNSIHRRNHKERSQLANRARLGILEKHKDYVKRARDYHSKQDRLTRLKQKVAERNKDEFYFSMSKQTSKGGVHVADRGNVALPQDIVKVLKTQDENYVRTMRTAGLKKIDKIKAQLTAMADLMKPGGLENDEDIEELEPDEIETLQDAGIIPKRKGKGRAPKHIVFVDNEDEARQYASSSRTTLDVPMQDSSTDADEPMDLGWKVPTKRSRRRDTAPSEDAQAVAEILSEERRELASANRKRLLKELSARLFRDTQLRYAEREFEMQRQLMGKGARKKIAGVEAVEGADDDEENEDEIDARRGKRRAPARKVVDAKTYKPRVYKWRLERKG
;
A
#
# COMPACT_ATOMS: atom_id res chain seq x y z
N MET A 1 -46.59 60.91 -25.34
CA MET A 1 -46.52 59.54 -24.76
C MET A 1 -47.38 59.52 -23.50
N PRO A 2 -48.51 58.79 -23.46
CA PRO A 2 -49.42 58.82 -22.32
C PRO A 2 -48.75 58.24 -21.06
N LEU A 3 -49.13 58.74 -19.87
CA LEU A 3 -48.64 58.38 -18.53
C LEU A 3 -48.98 56.91 -18.14
N ARG A 4 -48.46 55.95 -18.91
CA ARG A 4 -48.57 54.50 -18.65
C ARG A 4 -47.50 53.96 -17.69
N ASN A 5 -46.70 54.86 -17.10
CA ASN A 5 -45.47 54.57 -16.36
C ASN A 5 -45.46 55.10 -14.91
N SER A 6 -46.60 55.53 -14.33
CA SER A 6 -46.64 56.00 -12.93
C SER A 6 -47.10 54.92 -11.93
N ILE A 7 -47.58 53.77 -12.41
CA ILE A 7 -47.98 52.62 -11.57
C ILE A 7 -46.97 51.49 -11.79
N HIS A 8 -46.33 51.04 -10.71
CA HIS A 8 -45.42 49.89 -10.76
C HIS A 8 -46.17 48.64 -11.25
N ARG A 9 -45.70 48.07 -12.36
CA ARG A 9 -46.23 46.79 -12.87
C ARG A 9 -45.77 45.66 -11.98
N ARG A 10 -46.68 44.76 -11.62
CA ARG A 10 -46.36 43.58 -10.81
C ARG A 10 -45.38 42.68 -11.55
N ASN A 11 -44.31 42.28 -10.87
CA ASN A 11 -43.41 41.25 -11.38
C ASN A 11 -44.07 39.87 -11.23
N HIS A 12 -44.21 39.13 -12.33
CA HIS A 12 -44.74 37.78 -12.34
C HIS A 12 -43.61 36.76 -12.23
N LYS A 13 -43.60 35.97 -11.14
CA LYS A 13 -42.59 34.92 -10.91
C LYS A 13 -42.94 33.66 -11.71
N GLU A 14 -41.93 32.98 -12.21
CA GLU A 14 -42.08 31.70 -12.91
C GLU A 14 -42.33 30.54 -11.94
N ARG A 15 -43.09 29.52 -12.36
CA ARG A 15 -43.41 28.33 -11.54
C ARG A 15 -42.32 27.26 -11.66
N SER A 16 -42.06 26.55 -10.57
CA SER A 16 -41.17 25.38 -10.52
C SER A 16 -41.76 24.15 -11.22
N GLN A 17 -40.95 23.08 -11.35
CA GLN A 17 -41.41 21.75 -11.76
C GLN A 17 -42.30 21.12 -10.67
N LEU A 18 -43.22 20.23 -11.06
CA LEU A 18 -44.02 19.45 -10.10
C LEU A 18 -43.13 18.49 -9.29
N ALA A 19 -43.39 18.36 -7.99
CA ALA A 19 -42.60 17.51 -7.09
C ALA A 19 -42.46 16.06 -7.58
N ASN A 20 -43.57 15.45 -8.02
CA ASN A 20 -43.58 14.07 -8.55
C ASN A 20 -42.73 13.89 -9.82
N ARG A 21 -42.42 14.98 -10.54
CA ARG A 21 -41.62 14.99 -11.77
C ARG A 21 -40.23 15.62 -11.59
N ALA A 22 -39.82 15.88 -10.34
CA ALA A 22 -38.51 16.46 -10.05
C ALA A 22 -37.35 15.62 -10.62
N ARG A 23 -37.52 14.30 -10.75
CA ARG A 23 -36.54 13.39 -11.38
C ARG A 23 -36.18 13.77 -12.83
N LEU A 24 -37.07 14.43 -13.57
CA LEU A 24 -36.84 14.85 -14.96
C LEU A 24 -36.04 16.15 -15.08
N GLY A 25 -35.66 16.75 -13.95
CA GLY A 25 -34.94 18.02 -13.92
C GLY A 25 -35.86 19.24 -14.03
N ILE A 26 -35.28 20.36 -14.44
CA ILE A 26 -35.98 21.66 -14.48
C ILE A 26 -37.10 21.66 -15.54
N LEU A 27 -38.25 22.25 -15.20
CA LEU A 27 -39.32 22.45 -16.17
C LEU A 27 -38.96 23.60 -17.10
N GLU A 28 -38.45 23.24 -18.28
CA GLU A 28 -38.05 24.21 -19.30
C GLU A 28 -39.19 25.18 -19.63
N LYS A 29 -38.84 26.47 -19.70
CA LYS A 29 -39.77 27.53 -20.12
C LYS A 29 -39.45 27.97 -21.53
N HIS A 30 -40.28 28.87 -22.07
CA HIS A 30 -40.09 29.40 -23.43
C HIS A 30 -38.69 29.99 -23.64
N LYS A 31 -38.14 30.69 -22.63
CA LYS A 31 -36.77 31.23 -22.67
C LYS A 31 -35.71 30.14 -22.87
N ASP A 32 -35.86 29.00 -22.21
CA ASP A 32 -34.94 27.87 -22.31
C ASP A 32 -35.10 27.15 -23.65
N TYR A 33 -36.35 26.96 -24.09
CA TYR A 33 -36.67 26.43 -25.42
C TYR A 33 -36.03 27.26 -26.52
N VAL A 34 -36.13 28.59 -26.47
CA VAL A 34 -35.52 29.48 -27.47
C VAL A 34 -34.00 29.32 -27.50
N LYS A 35 -33.34 29.20 -26.34
CA LYS A 35 -31.89 28.94 -26.28
C LYS A 35 -31.54 27.59 -26.90
N ARG A 36 -32.28 26.53 -26.56
CA ARG A 36 -32.08 25.19 -27.10
C ARG A 36 -32.31 25.14 -28.62
N ALA A 37 -33.39 25.75 -29.10
CA ALA A 37 -33.72 25.80 -30.53
C ALA A 37 -32.64 26.56 -31.33
N ARG A 38 -32.14 27.69 -30.79
CA ARG A 38 -31.04 28.44 -31.40
C ARG A 38 -29.74 27.64 -31.46
N ASP A 39 -29.37 26.93 -30.39
CA ASP A 39 -28.19 26.06 -30.37
C ASP A 39 -28.34 24.89 -31.37
N TYR A 40 -29.51 24.26 -31.41
CA TYR A 40 -29.81 23.19 -32.36
C TYR A 40 -29.70 23.66 -33.82
N HIS A 41 -30.33 24.77 -34.18
CA HIS A 41 -30.23 25.34 -35.52
C HIS A 41 -28.80 25.76 -35.85
N SER A 42 -28.06 26.36 -34.91
CA SER A 42 -26.64 26.70 -35.11
C SER A 42 -25.78 25.47 -35.44
N LYS A 43 -26.02 24.36 -34.74
CA LYS A 43 -25.34 23.08 -35.00
C LYS A 43 -25.75 22.49 -36.35
N GLN A 44 -27.05 22.52 -36.69
CA GLN A 44 -27.54 22.05 -37.98
C GLN A 44 -26.95 22.86 -39.14
N ASP A 45 -26.96 24.19 -39.05
CA ASP A 45 -26.35 25.07 -40.06
C ASP A 45 -24.86 24.78 -40.24
N ARG A 46 -24.13 24.54 -39.14
CA ARG A 46 -22.71 24.14 -39.20
C ARG A 46 -22.53 22.80 -39.91
N LEU A 47 -23.35 21.79 -39.61
CA LEU A 47 -23.30 20.49 -40.25
C LEU A 47 -23.65 20.57 -41.74
N THR A 48 -24.67 21.35 -42.11
CA THR A 48 -25.06 21.57 -43.51
C THR A 48 -23.91 22.22 -44.30
N ARG A 49 -23.27 23.26 -43.74
CA ARG A 49 -22.09 23.87 -44.35
C ARG A 49 -20.92 22.89 -44.50
N LEU A 50 -20.68 22.02 -43.50
CA LEU A 50 -19.64 20.99 -43.60
C LEU A 50 -19.98 19.95 -44.68
N LYS A 51 -21.24 19.52 -44.80
CA LYS A 51 -21.69 18.61 -45.86
C LYS A 51 -21.49 19.22 -47.25
N GLN A 52 -21.85 20.49 -47.42
CA GLN A 52 -21.63 21.21 -48.68
C GLN A 52 -20.15 21.27 -49.04
N LYS A 53 -19.28 21.65 -48.09
CA LYS A 53 -17.81 21.66 -48.30
C LYS A 53 -17.26 20.27 -48.67
N VAL A 54 -17.80 19.21 -48.09
CA VAL A 54 -17.39 17.83 -48.42
C VAL A 54 -17.86 17.45 -49.83
N ALA A 55 -19.07 17.86 -50.23
CA ALA A 55 -19.61 17.58 -51.57
C ALA A 55 -18.86 18.34 -52.68
N GLU A 56 -18.46 19.58 -52.40
CA GLU A 56 -17.72 20.47 -53.33
C GLU A 56 -16.20 20.22 -53.32
N ARG A 57 -15.71 19.24 -52.58
CA ARG A 57 -14.27 18.98 -52.41
C ARG A 57 -13.62 18.51 -53.72
N ASN A 58 -12.55 19.20 -54.14
CA ASN A 58 -11.70 18.75 -55.24
C ASN A 58 -10.88 17.52 -54.82
N LYS A 59 -10.93 16.44 -55.60
CA LYS A 59 -10.20 15.19 -55.31
C LYS A 59 -8.68 15.36 -55.43
N ASP A 60 -8.24 16.26 -56.29
CA ASP A 60 -6.83 16.51 -56.61
C ASP A 60 -6.25 17.70 -55.83
N GLU A 61 -6.92 18.18 -54.79
CA GLU A 61 -6.42 19.27 -53.95
C GLU A 61 -5.15 18.85 -53.20
N PHE A 62 -4.12 19.71 -53.23
CA PHE A 62 -2.87 19.50 -52.51
C PHE A 62 -2.49 20.75 -51.72
N TYR A 63 -2.31 20.58 -50.41
CA TYR A 63 -1.78 21.60 -49.51
C TYR A 63 -0.45 21.12 -48.91
N PHE A 64 0.55 22.01 -48.80
CA PHE A 64 1.88 21.66 -48.26
C PHE A 64 1.84 21.06 -46.84
N SER A 65 0.82 21.41 -46.03
CA SER A 65 0.61 20.84 -44.70
C SER A 65 0.30 19.34 -44.71
N MET A 66 -0.25 18.80 -45.82
CA MET A 66 -0.56 17.37 -45.97
C MET A 66 0.68 16.48 -45.90
N SER A 67 1.88 17.02 -46.16
CA SER A 67 3.14 16.27 -46.01
C SER A 67 3.50 15.92 -44.56
N LYS A 68 3.04 16.74 -43.60
CA LYS A 68 3.34 16.59 -42.17
C LYS A 68 2.18 15.97 -41.39
N GLN A 69 0.98 16.05 -41.96
CA GLN A 69 -0.27 15.65 -41.31
C GLN A 69 -0.75 14.32 -41.86
N THR A 70 -1.08 13.39 -40.97
CA THR A 70 -1.62 12.09 -41.36
C THR A 70 -3.10 11.99 -41.01
N SER A 71 -3.84 11.22 -41.80
CA SER A 71 -5.18 10.76 -41.46
C SER A 71 -5.16 9.25 -41.23
N LYS A 72 -6.00 8.76 -40.32
CA LYS A 72 -6.17 7.33 -40.05
C LYS A 72 -7.66 7.01 -40.10
N GLY A 73 -8.06 6.13 -41.03
CA GLY A 73 -9.48 5.82 -41.24
C GLY A 73 -10.33 7.05 -41.61
N GLY A 74 -9.74 8.02 -42.32
CA GLY A 74 -10.44 9.25 -42.72
C GLY A 74 -10.51 10.36 -41.65
N VAL A 75 -9.96 10.14 -40.44
CA VAL A 75 -9.89 11.16 -39.38
C VAL A 75 -8.47 11.71 -39.28
N HIS A 76 -8.33 13.03 -39.21
CA HIS A 76 -7.04 13.68 -39.01
C HIS A 76 -6.47 13.33 -37.62
N VAL A 77 -5.24 12.82 -37.58
CA VAL A 77 -4.53 12.50 -36.34
C VAL A 77 -3.50 13.58 -36.07
N ALA A 78 -3.74 14.37 -35.04
CA ALA A 78 -2.78 15.34 -34.53
C ALA A 78 -1.70 14.63 -33.70
N ASP A 79 -0.45 15.09 -33.83
CA ASP A 79 0.64 14.64 -32.97
C ASP A 79 0.42 15.14 -31.54
N ARG A 80 0.70 14.26 -30.57
CA ARG A 80 0.65 14.56 -29.12
C ARG A 80 1.99 15.05 -28.58
N GLY A 81 3.05 15.04 -29.40
CA GLY A 81 4.39 15.50 -29.07
C GLY A 81 5.35 14.40 -28.58
N ASN A 82 4.95 13.12 -28.64
CA ASN A 82 5.82 12.01 -28.25
C ASN A 82 6.73 11.62 -29.42
N VAL A 83 8.03 11.83 -29.25
CA VAL A 83 9.04 11.54 -30.27
C VAL A 83 9.85 10.29 -29.89
N ALA A 84 10.24 9.50 -30.90
CA ALA A 84 11.15 8.38 -30.69
C ALA A 84 12.52 8.89 -30.23
N LEU A 85 12.91 8.54 -29.00
CA LEU A 85 14.19 8.95 -28.42
C LEU A 85 15.34 8.09 -28.96
N PRO A 86 16.53 8.67 -29.22
CA PRO A 86 17.70 7.92 -29.58
C PRO A 86 18.15 7.02 -28.42
N GLN A 87 18.69 5.85 -28.74
CA GLN A 87 19.00 4.81 -27.77
C GLN A 87 19.95 5.28 -26.66
N ASP A 88 20.90 6.15 -26.96
CA ASP A 88 21.86 6.63 -25.96
C ASP A 88 21.21 7.54 -24.91
N ILE A 89 20.23 8.37 -25.30
CA ILE A 89 19.44 9.16 -24.35
C ILE A 89 18.59 8.23 -23.48
N VAL A 90 17.97 7.20 -24.07
CA VAL A 90 17.20 6.22 -23.31
C VAL A 90 18.06 5.49 -22.27
N LYS A 91 19.31 5.12 -22.60
CA LYS A 91 20.25 4.51 -21.65
C LYS A 91 20.56 5.43 -20.47
N VAL A 92 20.78 6.72 -20.74
CA VAL A 92 21.04 7.73 -19.70
C VAL A 92 19.84 7.86 -18.78
N LEU A 93 18.63 8.03 -19.33
CA LEU A 93 17.39 8.14 -18.55
C LEU A 93 17.16 6.90 -17.68
N LYS A 94 17.35 5.70 -18.24
CA LYS A 94 17.22 4.45 -17.46
C LYS A 94 18.27 4.29 -16.36
N THR A 95 19.47 4.79 -16.58
CA THR A 95 20.52 4.81 -15.55
C THR A 95 20.17 5.78 -14.42
N GLN A 96 19.59 6.94 -14.75
CA GLN A 96 19.09 7.90 -13.76
C GLN A 96 17.93 7.29 -12.94
N ASP A 97 16.98 6.64 -13.60
CA ASP A 97 15.86 5.95 -12.96
C ASP A 97 16.35 4.84 -12.00
N GLU A 98 17.30 4.00 -12.42
CA GLU A 98 17.89 2.94 -11.59
C GLU A 98 18.54 3.53 -10.33
N ASN A 99 19.34 4.58 -10.48
CA ASN A 99 20.00 5.25 -9.36
C ASN A 99 19.00 5.90 -8.40
N TYR A 100 17.94 6.51 -8.92
CA TYR A 100 16.86 7.05 -8.11
C TYR A 100 16.16 5.95 -7.30
N VAL A 101 15.80 4.83 -7.93
CA VAL A 101 15.17 3.70 -7.22
C VAL A 101 16.11 3.13 -6.16
N ARG A 102 17.40 2.96 -6.46
CA ARG A 102 18.40 2.48 -5.49
C ARG A 102 18.52 3.41 -4.29
N THR A 103 18.64 4.72 -4.51
CA THR A 103 18.73 5.70 -3.41
C THR A 103 17.46 5.71 -2.56
N MET A 104 16.28 5.70 -3.18
CA MET A 104 14.99 5.60 -2.47
C MET A 104 14.88 4.32 -1.65
N ARG A 105 15.37 3.19 -2.17
CA ARG A 105 15.42 1.92 -1.46
C ARG A 105 16.36 1.98 -0.26
N THR A 106 17.58 2.49 -0.41
CA THR A 106 18.53 2.64 0.72
C THR A 106 17.99 3.54 1.82
N ALA A 107 17.32 4.64 1.47
CA ALA A 107 16.64 5.51 2.44
C ALA A 107 15.46 4.80 3.13
N GLY A 108 14.74 3.95 2.40
CA GLY A 108 13.68 3.09 2.93
C GLY A 108 14.21 2.07 3.94
N LEU A 109 15.30 1.37 3.60
CA LEU A 109 15.95 0.38 4.47
C LEU A 109 16.38 1.00 5.81
N LYS A 110 17.02 2.17 5.80
CA LYS A 110 17.38 2.89 7.04
C LYS A 110 16.19 3.17 7.94
N LYS A 111 15.02 3.47 7.36
CA LYS A 111 13.78 3.70 8.13
C LYS A 111 13.21 2.39 8.67
N ILE A 112 13.28 1.31 7.90
CA ILE A 112 12.93 -0.04 8.35
C ILE A 112 13.81 -0.42 9.54
N ASP A 113 15.13 -0.25 9.45
CA ASP A 113 16.07 -0.59 10.51
C ASP A 113 15.81 0.22 11.79
N LYS A 114 15.47 1.52 11.66
CA LYS A 114 15.07 2.35 12.80
C LYS A 114 13.81 1.80 13.50
N ILE A 115 12.79 1.42 12.74
CA ILE A 115 11.54 0.88 13.29
C ILE A 115 11.79 -0.51 13.91
N LYS A 116 12.61 -1.34 13.26
CA LYS A 116 13.05 -2.63 13.83
C LYS A 116 13.74 -2.42 15.18
N ALA A 117 14.70 -1.50 15.27
CA ALA A 117 15.38 -1.19 16.51
C ALA A 117 14.42 -0.67 17.60
N GLN A 118 13.44 0.17 17.23
CA GLN A 118 12.40 0.65 18.14
C GLN A 118 11.51 -0.49 18.65
N LEU A 119 11.05 -1.38 17.77
CA LEU A 119 10.22 -2.53 18.15
C LEU A 119 10.99 -3.54 19.00
N THR A 120 12.26 -3.82 18.69
CA THR A 120 13.11 -4.71 19.49
C THR A 120 13.41 -4.14 20.88
N ALA A 121 13.51 -2.81 21.01
CA ALA A 121 13.72 -2.16 22.31
C ALA A 121 12.46 -2.15 23.19
N MET A 122 11.26 -2.38 22.63
CA MET A 122 10.02 -2.45 23.41
C MET A 122 9.95 -3.80 24.15
N ALA A 123 10.00 -3.76 25.48
CA ALA A 123 9.99 -4.94 26.35
C ALA A 123 8.75 -5.84 26.16
N ASP A 124 7.59 -5.24 25.85
CA ASP A 124 6.34 -5.96 25.56
C ASP A 124 6.44 -6.91 24.37
N LEU A 125 7.37 -6.67 23.43
CA LEU A 125 7.58 -7.56 22.29
C LEU A 125 8.30 -8.86 22.67
N MET A 126 9.10 -8.82 23.75
CA MET A 126 10.04 -9.88 24.13
C MET A 126 9.75 -10.52 25.49
N LYS A 127 8.65 -10.16 26.18
CA LYS A 127 8.28 -10.73 27.49
C LYS A 127 8.35 -12.26 27.42
N PRO A 128 9.32 -12.91 28.10
CA PRO A 128 9.56 -14.35 27.95
C PRO A 128 8.44 -15.13 28.66
N GLY A 129 7.33 -15.34 27.97
CA GLY A 129 6.15 -16.04 28.50
C GLY A 129 4.80 -15.55 27.96
N GLY A 130 4.75 -14.36 27.35
CA GLY A 130 3.49 -13.65 27.08
C GLY A 130 2.71 -14.02 25.83
N LEU A 131 2.79 -15.26 25.34
CA LEU A 131 1.96 -15.72 24.22
C LEU A 131 1.16 -16.99 24.52
N GLU A 132 1.25 -17.55 25.74
CA GLU A 132 0.49 -18.78 26.05
C GLU A 132 -0.20 -18.81 27.42
N ASN A 133 0.01 -17.89 28.38
CA ASN A 133 -0.56 -18.06 29.75
C ASN A 133 -0.94 -16.79 30.56
N ASP A 134 -0.92 -15.57 30.02
CA ASP A 134 -1.45 -14.38 30.74
C ASP A 134 -2.78 -14.00 30.06
N GLU A 135 -3.90 -14.02 30.79
CA GLU A 135 -5.25 -13.63 30.29
C GLU A 135 -5.31 -12.14 29.87
N ASP A 136 -4.26 -11.36 30.16
CA ASP A 136 -4.22 -9.89 30.02
C ASP A 136 -3.28 -9.37 28.91
N ILE A 137 -2.70 -10.23 28.07
CA ILE A 137 -1.88 -9.78 26.92
C ILE A 137 -2.72 -9.82 25.65
N GLU A 138 -3.01 -8.64 25.08
CA GLU A 138 -3.62 -8.54 23.74
C GLU A 138 -2.83 -9.41 22.75
N GLU A 139 -3.45 -10.51 22.34
CA GLU A 139 -2.90 -11.46 21.38
C GLU A 139 -2.58 -10.72 20.08
N LEU A 140 -1.32 -10.78 19.63
CA LEU A 140 -0.90 -10.16 18.37
C LEU A 140 -1.76 -10.71 17.23
N GLU A 141 -2.20 -9.86 16.32
CA GLU A 141 -2.89 -10.33 15.12
C GLU A 141 -1.95 -11.22 14.28
N PRO A 142 -2.46 -12.23 13.57
CA PRO A 142 -1.64 -13.14 12.77
C PRO A 142 -0.79 -12.40 11.74
N ASP A 143 -1.33 -11.33 11.15
CA ASP A 143 -0.63 -10.45 10.21
C ASP A 143 0.54 -9.71 10.88
N GLU A 144 0.39 -9.31 12.15
CA GLU A 144 1.45 -8.66 12.92
C GLU A 144 2.60 -9.64 13.20
N ILE A 145 2.27 -10.90 13.54
CA ILE A 145 3.26 -11.96 13.72
C ILE A 145 4.02 -12.22 12.41
N GLU A 146 3.32 -12.29 11.27
CA GLU A 146 3.96 -12.45 9.96
C GLU A 146 4.94 -11.31 9.68
N THR A 147 4.55 -10.07 9.95
CA THR A 147 5.42 -8.89 9.72
C THR A 147 6.67 -8.90 10.59
N LEU A 148 6.57 -9.34 11.84
CA LEU A 148 7.71 -9.51 12.75
C LEU A 148 8.65 -10.62 12.29
N GLN A 149 8.11 -11.70 11.76
CA GLN A 149 8.89 -12.79 11.18
C GLN A 149 9.59 -12.38 9.88
N ASP A 150 8.90 -11.67 8.99
CA ASP A 150 9.46 -11.14 7.74
C ASP A 150 10.53 -10.06 8.00
N ALA A 151 10.35 -9.28 9.06
CA ALA A 151 11.36 -8.36 9.56
C ALA A 151 12.58 -9.07 10.16
N GLY A 152 12.47 -10.35 10.51
CA GLY A 152 13.52 -11.14 11.17
C GLY A 152 13.68 -10.82 12.66
N ILE A 153 12.66 -10.22 13.29
CA ILE A 153 12.68 -9.93 14.74
C ILE A 153 12.32 -11.20 15.52
N ILE A 154 11.33 -11.96 15.04
CA ILE A 154 10.92 -13.25 15.61
C ILE A 154 11.36 -14.37 14.67
N PRO A 155 11.98 -15.46 15.17
CA PRO A 155 12.36 -16.59 14.32
C PRO A 155 11.14 -17.34 13.78
N LYS A 156 11.12 -17.65 12.47
CA LYS A 156 10.16 -18.60 11.88
C LYS A 156 10.50 -20.02 12.36
N ARG A 157 9.82 -20.52 13.39
CA ARG A 157 10.08 -21.87 13.95
C ARG A 157 9.57 -22.95 12.99
N LYS A 158 10.49 -23.73 12.39
CA LYS A 158 10.17 -24.96 11.67
C LYS A 158 10.45 -26.17 12.57
N GLY A 159 9.49 -26.54 13.42
CA GLY A 159 9.54 -27.78 14.22
C GLY A 159 9.05 -27.63 15.66
N LYS A 160 8.49 -28.73 16.22
CA LYS A 160 7.96 -28.85 17.60
C LYS A 160 9.07 -28.92 18.69
N GLY A 161 10.21 -28.26 18.49
CA GLY A 161 11.29 -28.21 19.49
C GLY A 161 11.25 -26.91 20.28
N ARG A 162 11.04 -26.97 21.60
CA ARG A 162 11.21 -25.82 22.50
C ARG A 162 12.72 -25.58 22.72
N ALA A 163 13.24 -24.42 22.28
CA ALA A 163 14.57 -23.98 22.71
C ALA A 163 14.55 -23.68 24.22
N PRO A 164 15.61 -24.02 24.98
CA PRO A 164 15.67 -23.75 26.41
C PRO A 164 15.67 -22.23 26.65
N LYS A 165 14.74 -21.77 27.48
CA LYS A 165 14.38 -20.34 27.63
C LYS A 165 15.31 -19.59 28.60
N HIS A 166 15.73 -20.26 29.65
CA HIS A 166 16.65 -19.76 30.67
C HIS A 166 17.34 -20.97 31.29
N ILE A 167 18.67 -21.02 31.18
CA ILE A 167 19.47 -22.12 31.74
C ILE A 167 20.15 -21.54 32.98
N VAL A 168 19.72 -22.00 34.15
CA VAL A 168 20.41 -21.71 35.41
C VAL A 168 21.47 -22.78 35.59
N PHE A 169 22.74 -22.37 35.55
CA PHE A 169 23.86 -23.24 35.91
C PHE A 169 24.04 -23.20 37.42
N VAL A 170 24.24 -24.35 38.02
CA VAL A 170 24.37 -24.54 39.47
C VAL A 170 25.55 -25.47 39.71
N ASP A 171 26.35 -25.19 40.75
CA ASP A 171 27.63 -25.87 40.98
C ASP A 171 27.46 -27.25 41.64
N ASN A 172 26.38 -27.49 42.39
CA ASN A 172 26.12 -28.74 43.11
C ASN A 172 24.77 -29.39 42.72
N GLU A 173 24.73 -30.72 42.70
CA GLU A 173 23.51 -31.49 42.39
C GLU A 173 22.38 -31.26 43.41
N ASP A 174 22.72 -31.02 44.68
CA ASP A 174 21.74 -30.76 45.73
C ASP A 174 21.06 -29.40 45.57
N GLU A 175 21.79 -28.38 45.11
CA GLU A 175 21.24 -27.05 44.81
C GLU A 175 20.33 -27.11 43.57
N ALA A 176 20.70 -27.87 42.54
CA ALA A 176 19.85 -28.08 41.37
C ALA A 176 18.50 -28.72 41.74
N ARG A 177 18.50 -29.67 42.69
CA ARG A 177 17.27 -30.31 43.20
C ARG A 177 16.42 -29.34 44.04
N GLN A 178 17.04 -28.44 44.80
CA GLN A 178 16.32 -27.39 45.55
C GLN A 178 15.66 -26.36 44.63
N TYR A 179 16.32 -25.94 43.56
CA TYR A 179 15.70 -25.08 42.55
C TYR A 179 14.55 -25.78 41.82
N ALA A 180 14.68 -27.08 41.55
CA ALA A 180 13.60 -27.87 40.97
C ALA A 180 12.40 -28.07 41.92
N SER A 181 12.64 -28.25 43.22
CA SER A 181 11.57 -28.49 44.22
C SER A 181 10.85 -27.20 44.65
N SER A 182 11.59 -26.10 44.86
CA SER A 182 11.03 -24.77 45.21
C SER A 182 10.15 -24.20 44.10
N SER A 183 10.52 -24.40 42.83
CA SER A 183 9.69 -23.98 41.68
C SER A 183 8.33 -24.71 41.60
N ARG A 184 8.19 -25.85 42.28
CA ARG A 184 7.01 -26.71 42.24
C ARG A 184 6.03 -26.44 43.37
N THR A 185 6.49 -25.79 44.46
CA THR A 185 5.69 -25.53 45.66
C THR A 185 4.86 -24.23 45.56
N THR A 186 5.16 -23.36 44.60
CA THR A 186 4.44 -22.09 44.37
C THR A 186 3.24 -22.21 43.41
N LEU A 187 2.85 -23.44 43.04
CA LEU A 187 1.79 -23.69 42.05
C LEU A 187 0.41 -24.05 42.67
N ASP A 188 0.29 -24.17 44.00
CA ASP A 188 -0.93 -24.71 44.66
C ASP A 188 -1.52 -23.79 45.75
N VAL A 189 -1.23 -22.49 45.71
CA VAL A 189 -1.90 -21.47 46.53
C VAL A 189 -2.82 -20.67 45.61
N PRO A 190 -4.11 -20.46 45.95
CA PRO A 190 -4.97 -19.57 45.17
C PRO A 190 -4.33 -18.17 45.22
N MET A 191 -3.79 -17.76 44.08
CA MET A 191 -3.07 -16.51 43.89
C MET A 191 -4.02 -15.36 44.23
N GLN A 192 -3.81 -14.76 45.41
CA GLN A 192 -4.15 -13.36 45.58
C GLN A 192 -3.21 -12.60 44.66
N ASP A 193 -3.79 -11.84 43.73
CA ASP A 193 -3.10 -10.96 42.80
C ASP A 193 -2.25 -9.95 43.57
N SER A 194 -1.06 -10.36 43.95
CA SER A 194 0.04 -9.46 44.26
C SER A 194 0.82 -9.33 42.98
N SER A 195 0.33 -8.44 42.11
CA SER A 195 1.13 -7.65 41.19
C SER A 195 2.24 -6.92 41.97
N THR A 196 3.20 -7.69 42.48
CA THR A 196 4.45 -7.16 42.98
C THR A 196 5.24 -6.81 41.74
N ASP A 197 5.12 -5.54 41.37
CA ASP A 197 5.95 -4.84 40.42
C ASP A 197 7.33 -5.48 40.34
N ALA A 198 7.68 -6.02 39.17
CA ALA A 198 9.04 -6.41 38.82
C ALA A 198 9.98 -5.19 38.65
N ASP A 199 9.66 -4.08 39.32
CA ASP A 199 10.45 -2.87 39.48
C ASP A 199 11.12 -2.83 40.87
N GLU A 200 11.37 -3.97 41.53
CA GLU A 200 12.41 -3.97 42.57
C GLU A 200 13.76 -3.71 41.88
N PRO A 201 14.41 -2.56 42.12
CA PRO A 201 15.72 -2.31 41.57
C PRO A 201 16.67 -3.35 42.18
N MET A 202 17.07 -4.33 41.38
CA MET A 202 18.14 -5.25 41.76
C MET A 202 19.31 -4.40 42.26
N ASP A 203 19.68 -4.57 43.53
CA ASP A 203 20.82 -3.86 44.12
C ASP A 203 22.10 -4.39 43.47
N LEU A 204 22.50 -3.74 42.39
CA LEU A 204 23.69 -4.04 41.59
C LEU A 204 24.99 -3.69 42.34
N GLY A 205 24.94 -3.39 43.65
CA GLY A 205 26.09 -3.12 44.50
C GLY A 205 26.71 -1.73 44.27
N TRP A 206 25.98 -0.82 43.63
CA TRP A 206 26.42 0.56 43.43
C TRP A 206 26.20 1.32 44.74
N LYS A 207 27.28 1.71 45.42
CA LYS A 207 27.21 2.41 46.72
C LYS A 207 26.51 3.77 46.56
N VAL A 208 25.21 3.82 46.78
CA VAL A 208 24.45 5.08 46.88
C VAL A 208 24.70 5.69 48.27
N PRO A 209 25.02 6.99 48.41
CA PRO A 209 25.28 7.59 49.72
C PRO A 209 24.03 7.56 50.60
N THR A 210 24.07 6.76 51.68
CA THR A 210 22.93 6.58 52.57
C THR A 210 22.79 7.79 53.52
N LYS A 211 21.86 8.70 53.27
CA LYS A 211 21.29 9.54 54.33
C LYS A 211 20.07 8.83 54.90
N ARG A 212 20.27 8.06 55.97
CA ARG A 212 19.18 7.40 56.71
C ARG A 212 18.41 8.42 57.54
N SER A 213 17.30 8.92 57.00
CA SER A 213 16.16 9.34 57.81
C SER A 213 15.09 8.25 57.69
N ARG A 214 14.88 7.48 58.76
CA ARG A 214 13.77 6.52 58.85
C ARG A 214 12.45 7.31 58.89
N ARG A 215 11.87 7.59 57.73
CA ARG A 215 10.43 7.83 57.62
C ARG A 215 9.76 6.46 57.55
N ARG A 216 8.75 6.23 58.40
CA ARG A 216 7.82 5.11 58.18
C ARG A 216 7.03 5.46 56.95
N ASP A 217 7.22 4.72 55.87
CA ASP A 217 6.35 4.79 54.72
C ASP A 217 4.98 4.23 55.16
N THR A 218 4.03 5.13 55.36
CA THR A 218 2.61 4.77 55.48
C THR A 218 2.16 4.19 54.15
N ALA A 219 1.57 2.99 54.18
CA ALA A 219 1.01 2.36 52.99
C ALA A 219 0.08 3.34 52.25
N PRO A 220 0.20 3.47 50.91
CA PRO A 220 -0.66 4.36 50.14
C PRO A 220 -2.12 3.98 50.35
N SER A 221 -3.00 4.97 50.50
CA SER A 221 -4.44 4.75 50.65
C SER A 221 -4.98 3.95 49.47
N GLU A 222 -6.04 3.15 49.68
CA GLU A 222 -6.68 2.34 48.62
C GLU A 222 -7.04 3.19 47.38
N ASP A 223 -7.50 4.43 47.58
CA ASP A 223 -7.76 5.38 46.49
C ASP A 223 -6.51 5.76 45.67
N ALA A 224 -5.34 5.82 46.31
CA ALA A 224 -4.08 6.13 45.63
C ALA A 224 -3.54 4.94 44.84
N GLN A 225 -3.82 3.71 45.30
CA GLN A 225 -3.51 2.48 44.58
C GLN A 225 -4.39 2.34 43.34
N ALA A 226 -5.71 2.57 43.47
CA ALA A 226 -6.64 2.54 42.35
C ALA A 226 -6.30 3.58 41.26
N VAL A 227 -5.92 4.80 41.64
CA VAL A 227 -5.47 5.83 40.67
C VAL A 227 -4.16 5.43 39.99
N ALA A 228 -3.21 4.82 40.71
CA ALA A 228 -1.96 4.35 40.13
C ALA A 228 -2.17 3.21 39.13
N GLU A 229 -3.12 2.31 39.42
CA GLU A 229 -3.50 1.18 38.57
C GLU A 229 -4.12 1.68 37.26
N ILE A 230 -5.10 2.60 37.31
CA ILE A 230 -5.70 3.23 36.13
C ILE A 230 -4.64 3.92 35.27
N LEU A 231 -3.72 4.69 35.89
CA LEU A 231 -2.63 5.34 35.16
C LEU A 231 -1.65 4.34 34.52
N SER A 232 -1.50 3.15 35.11
CA SER A 232 -0.67 2.08 34.56
C SER A 232 -1.33 1.41 33.35
N GLU A 233 -2.64 1.21 33.40
CA GLU A 233 -3.46 0.68 32.30
C GLU A 233 -3.45 1.64 31.11
N GLU A 234 -3.69 2.94 31.34
CA GLU A 234 -3.61 3.97 30.29
C GLU A 234 -2.22 3.97 29.61
N ARG A 235 -1.14 3.78 30.38
CA ARG A 235 0.22 3.66 29.82
C ARG A 235 0.40 2.41 28.97
N ARG A 236 -0.17 1.28 29.39
CA ARG A 236 -0.14 0.01 28.63
C ARG A 236 -0.92 0.12 27.32
N GLU A 237 -2.10 0.74 27.34
CA GLU A 237 -2.91 1.00 26.14
C GLU A 237 -2.19 1.93 25.15
N LEU A 238 -1.57 3.00 25.65
CA LEU A 238 -0.79 3.90 24.81
C LEU A 238 0.45 3.19 24.22
N ALA A 239 1.08 2.30 24.98
CA ALA A 239 2.19 1.48 24.50
C ALA A 239 1.73 0.48 23.43
N SER A 240 0.61 -0.22 23.64
CA SER A 240 0.04 -1.16 22.68
C SER A 240 -0.40 -0.46 21.38
N ALA A 241 -1.05 0.70 21.48
CA ALA A 241 -1.43 1.50 20.32
C ALA A 241 -0.21 2.00 19.53
N ASN A 242 0.86 2.43 20.20
CA ASN A 242 2.10 2.83 19.54
C ASN A 242 2.79 1.64 18.87
N ARG A 243 2.80 0.46 19.52
CA ARG A 243 3.30 -0.79 18.94
C ARG A 243 2.54 -1.17 17.68
N LYS A 244 1.20 -1.24 17.72
CA LYS A 244 0.34 -1.52 16.55
C LYS A 244 0.61 -0.54 15.41
N ARG A 245 0.78 0.75 15.73
CA ARG A 245 1.16 1.79 14.74
C ARG A 245 2.51 1.48 14.09
N LEU A 246 3.53 1.14 14.87
CA LEU A 246 4.87 0.79 14.36
C LEU A 246 4.86 -0.49 13.51
N LEU A 247 4.09 -1.50 13.91
CA LEU A 247 3.93 -2.75 13.16
C LEU A 247 3.25 -2.52 11.80
N LYS A 248 2.16 -1.75 11.79
CA LYS A 248 1.48 -1.35 10.54
C LYS A 248 2.37 -0.50 9.64
N GLU A 249 3.18 0.38 10.22
CA GLU A 249 4.15 1.15 9.45
C GLU A 249 5.27 0.26 8.88
N LEU A 250 5.77 -0.68 9.69
CA LEU A 250 6.79 -1.64 9.29
C LEU A 250 6.29 -2.52 8.15
N SER A 251 5.08 -3.07 8.23
CA SER A 251 4.49 -3.91 7.20
C SER A 251 4.39 -3.17 5.87
N ALA A 252 3.88 -1.95 5.88
CA ALA A 252 3.78 -1.10 4.69
C ALA A 252 5.15 -0.76 4.10
N ARG A 253 6.18 -0.60 4.95
CA ARG A 253 7.55 -0.32 4.50
C ARG A 253 8.24 -1.55 3.93
N LEU A 254 8.07 -2.72 4.54
CA LEU A 254 8.57 -3.99 4.01
C LEU A 254 7.95 -4.27 2.64
N PHE A 255 6.63 -4.13 2.52
CA PHE A 255 5.96 -4.25 1.23
C PHE A 255 6.55 -3.27 0.19
N ARG A 256 6.74 -1.99 0.55
CA ARG A 256 7.37 -1.02 -0.36
C ARG A 256 8.81 -1.40 -0.73
N ASP A 257 9.62 -1.92 0.19
CA ASP A 257 10.99 -2.39 -0.12
C ASP A 257 10.96 -3.53 -1.13
N THR A 258 10.04 -4.50 -0.98
CA THR A 258 9.91 -5.59 -1.95
C THR A 258 9.59 -5.05 -3.35
N GLN A 259 8.67 -4.09 -3.47
CA GLN A 259 8.32 -3.46 -4.73
C GLN A 259 9.49 -2.67 -5.34
N LEU A 260 10.22 -1.89 -4.52
CA LEU A 260 11.41 -1.16 -4.97
C LEU A 260 12.53 -2.11 -5.39
N ARG A 261 12.71 -3.23 -4.69
CA ARG A 261 13.66 -4.29 -5.06
C ARG A 261 13.30 -4.92 -6.41
N TYR A 262 12.03 -5.13 -6.67
CA TYR A 262 11.56 -5.64 -7.96
C TYR A 262 11.80 -4.63 -9.07
N ALA A 263 11.44 -3.37 -8.86
CA ALA A 263 11.71 -2.29 -9.82
C ALA A 263 13.22 -2.13 -10.07
N GLU A 264 14.05 -2.15 -9.03
CA GLU A 264 15.52 -2.06 -9.13
C GLU A 264 16.06 -3.18 -10.04
N ARG A 265 15.64 -4.43 -9.80
CA ARG A 265 16.05 -5.59 -10.60
C ARG A 265 15.59 -5.47 -12.06
N GLU A 266 14.42 -4.91 -12.31
CA GLU A 266 13.91 -4.69 -13.66
C GLU A 266 14.68 -3.60 -14.41
N PHE A 267 15.00 -2.49 -13.74
CA PHE A 267 15.84 -1.44 -14.33
C PHE A 267 17.26 -1.94 -14.61
N GLU A 268 17.85 -2.69 -13.68
CA GLU A 268 19.16 -3.30 -13.88
C GLU A 268 19.15 -4.27 -15.08
N MET A 269 18.11 -5.11 -15.18
CA MET A 269 17.93 -6.03 -16.30
C MET A 269 17.73 -5.27 -17.63
N GLN A 270 16.94 -4.19 -17.65
CA GLN A 270 16.78 -3.33 -18.82
C GLN A 270 18.10 -2.69 -19.23
N ARG A 271 18.90 -2.19 -18.27
CA ARG A 271 20.21 -1.61 -18.54
C ARG A 271 21.17 -2.65 -19.14
N GLN A 272 21.23 -3.84 -18.55
CA GLN A 272 22.04 -4.94 -19.07
C GLN A 272 21.61 -5.34 -20.48
N LEU A 273 20.28 -5.40 -20.73
CA LEU A 273 19.74 -5.63 -22.06
C LEU A 273 20.15 -4.52 -23.04
N MET A 274 20.09 -3.25 -22.66
CA MET A 274 20.52 -2.15 -23.52
C MET A 274 22.05 -2.06 -23.71
N GLY A 275 22.81 -2.89 -23.00
CA GLY A 275 24.25 -3.04 -23.16
C GLY A 275 24.66 -3.67 -24.50
N LYS A 276 25.96 -3.71 -24.74
CA LYS A 276 26.54 -4.37 -25.92
C LYS A 276 26.62 -5.88 -25.67
N GLY A 277 26.40 -6.68 -26.71
CA GLY A 277 26.53 -8.13 -26.66
C GLY A 277 25.37 -8.88 -27.31
N ALA A 278 25.61 -10.12 -27.72
CA ALA A 278 24.56 -11.01 -28.19
C ALA A 278 23.69 -11.46 -27.01
N ARG A 279 22.39 -11.56 -27.25
CA ARG A 279 21.39 -12.00 -26.27
C ARG A 279 20.36 -12.85 -26.97
N LYS A 280 20.00 -13.97 -26.35
CA LYS A 280 18.96 -14.87 -26.84
C LYS A 280 17.90 -15.01 -25.77
N LYS A 281 16.65 -14.73 -26.13
CA LYS A 281 15.50 -14.96 -25.25
C LYS A 281 15.29 -16.46 -25.13
N ILE A 282 15.54 -17.03 -23.94
CA ILE A 282 15.45 -18.47 -23.71
C ILE A 282 13.98 -18.87 -23.47
N ALA A 283 13.25 -18.09 -22.68
CA ALA A 283 11.85 -18.32 -22.39
C ALA A 283 11.06 -17.00 -22.44
N GLY A 284 9.78 -17.12 -22.81
CA GLY A 284 8.80 -16.05 -22.74
C GLY A 284 8.54 -15.59 -21.31
N VAL A 285 7.63 -14.62 -21.16
CA VAL A 285 7.07 -14.31 -19.85
C VAL A 285 6.17 -15.49 -19.49
N GLU A 286 6.61 -16.36 -18.58
CA GLU A 286 5.71 -17.29 -17.91
C GLU A 286 4.95 -16.47 -16.87
N ALA A 287 3.65 -16.29 -17.08
CA ALA A 287 2.80 -15.80 -16.02
C ALA A 287 2.87 -16.83 -14.89
N VAL A 288 3.19 -16.40 -13.66
CA VAL A 288 2.93 -17.25 -12.50
C VAL A 288 1.42 -17.32 -12.41
N GLU A 289 0.85 -18.40 -12.92
CA GLU A 289 -0.58 -18.68 -12.90
C GLU A 289 -1.07 -18.55 -11.45
N GLY A 290 -1.81 -17.48 -11.15
CA GLY A 290 -2.94 -17.62 -10.28
C GLY A 290 -3.99 -18.35 -11.10
N ALA A 291 -4.36 -19.55 -10.66
CA ALA A 291 -5.33 -20.40 -11.32
C ALA A 291 -6.67 -19.68 -11.45
N ASP A 292 -6.93 -19.09 -12.61
CA ASP A 292 -8.27 -18.72 -13.07
C ASP A 292 -8.35 -19.19 -14.52
N ASP A 293 -8.95 -20.36 -14.69
CA ASP A 293 -9.30 -21.02 -15.94
C ASP A 293 -10.30 -20.16 -16.74
N ASP A 294 -9.79 -19.18 -17.48
CA ASP A 294 -10.52 -18.49 -18.54
C ASP A 294 -10.15 -19.11 -19.91
N GLU A 295 -10.35 -20.42 -20.09
CA GLU A 295 -10.23 -21.06 -21.41
C GLU A 295 -11.50 -20.79 -22.23
N GLU A 296 -11.35 -20.28 -23.46
CA GLU A 296 -12.47 -20.07 -24.39
C GLU A 296 -13.07 -21.42 -24.83
N ASN A 297 -14.34 -21.68 -24.49
CA ASN A 297 -15.06 -22.86 -24.99
C ASN A 297 -15.22 -22.82 -26.52
N GLU A 298 -15.25 -23.99 -27.17
CA GLU A 298 -15.34 -24.12 -28.64
C GLU A 298 -16.56 -23.39 -29.23
N ASP A 299 -17.68 -23.39 -28.50
CA ASP A 299 -18.91 -22.67 -28.88
C ASP A 299 -18.71 -21.14 -28.98
N GLU A 300 -17.83 -20.55 -28.15
CA GLU A 300 -17.52 -19.12 -28.20
C GLU A 300 -16.65 -18.74 -29.41
N ILE A 301 -15.79 -19.67 -29.84
CA ILE A 301 -14.90 -19.51 -31.00
C ILE A 301 -15.72 -19.59 -32.29
N ASP A 302 -16.69 -20.52 -32.34
CA ASP A 302 -17.58 -20.69 -33.48
C ASP A 302 -18.55 -19.50 -33.65
N ALA A 303 -19.06 -18.94 -32.55
CA ALA A 303 -19.84 -17.70 -32.59
C ALA A 303 -19.06 -16.52 -33.22
N ARG A 304 -17.72 -16.56 -33.21
CA ARG A 304 -16.83 -15.55 -33.82
C ARG A 304 -16.27 -15.98 -35.18
N ARG A 305 -16.83 -17.03 -35.80
CA ARG A 305 -16.34 -17.60 -37.07
C ARG A 305 -14.87 -18.00 -37.00
N GLY A 306 -14.47 -18.71 -35.94
CA GLY A 306 -13.12 -19.23 -35.77
C GLY A 306 -12.07 -18.22 -35.32
N LYS A 307 -12.47 -16.98 -34.98
CA LYS A 307 -11.53 -15.96 -34.47
C LYS A 307 -11.47 -15.97 -32.94
N ARG A 308 -10.39 -16.54 -32.41
CA ARG A 308 -10.00 -16.47 -30.98
C ARG A 308 -9.91 -15.01 -30.52
N ARG A 309 -10.23 -14.71 -29.24
CA ARG A 309 -10.07 -13.33 -28.73
C ARG A 309 -8.59 -12.99 -28.67
N ALA A 310 -8.26 -11.72 -28.90
CA ALA A 310 -6.93 -11.24 -28.57
C ALA A 310 -6.75 -11.35 -27.04
N PRO A 311 -5.61 -11.87 -26.55
CA PRO A 311 -5.42 -12.00 -25.11
C PRO A 311 -5.59 -10.63 -24.47
N ALA A 312 -6.53 -10.52 -23.53
CA ALA A 312 -6.68 -9.31 -22.75
C ALA A 312 -5.34 -9.03 -22.07
N ARG A 313 -4.86 -7.79 -22.13
CA ARG A 313 -3.76 -7.36 -21.24
C ARG A 313 -4.30 -7.47 -19.81
N LYS A 314 -4.10 -8.62 -19.16
CA LYS A 314 -4.52 -8.83 -17.77
C LYS A 314 -3.86 -7.73 -16.92
N VAL A 315 -4.66 -6.98 -16.18
CA VAL A 315 -4.19 -5.94 -15.27
C VAL A 315 -3.39 -6.66 -14.20
N VAL A 316 -2.09 -6.40 -14.12
CA VAL A 316 -1.26 -7.06 -13.11
C VAL A 316 -1.65 -6.48 -11.76
N ASP A 317 -2.17 -7.33 -10.87
CA ASP A 317 -2.50 -6.92 -9.52
C ASP A 317 -1.24 -6.39 -8.82
N ALA A 318 -1.28 -5.14 -8.37
CA ALA A 318 -0.14 -4.49 -7.72
C ALA A 318 0.31 -5.23 -6.44
N LYS A 319 -0.59 -5.99 -5.81
CA LYS A 319 -0.30 -6.85 -4.66
C LYS A 319 0.50 -8.10 -5.03
N THR A 320 0.37 -8.57 -6.27
CA THR A 320 0.93 -9.85 -6.76
C THR A 320 2.03 -9.63 -7.81
N TYR A 321 2.43 -8.37 -8.07
CA TYR A 321 3.46 -8.05 -9.04
C TYR A 321 4.79 -8.72 -8.66
N LYS A 322 5.15 -9.76 -9.39
CA LYS A 322 6.47 -10.40 -9.33
C LYS A 322 7.28 -9.92 -10.54
N PRO A 323 8.57 -9.59 -10.35
CA PRO A 323 9.39 -9.04 -11.41
C PRO A 323 9.53 -10.04 -12.56
N ARG A 324 9.62 -9.52 -13.78
CA ARG A 324 9.74 -10.35 -14.99
C ARG A 324 11.05 -11.14 -14.94
N VAL A 325 10.96 -12.45 -14.72
CA VAL A 325 12.13 -13.34 -14.74
C VAL A 325 12.44 -13.68 -16.18
N TYR A 326 13.58 -13.22 -16.66
CA TYR A 326 14.11 -13.64 -17.95
C TYR A 326 15.39 -14.43 -17.74
N LYS A 327 15.46 -15.60 -18.37
CA LYS A 327 16.68 -16.40 -18.45
C LYS A 327 17.41 -16.02 -19.74
N TRP A 328 18.64 -15.56 -19.64
CA TRP A 328 19.53 -15.29 -20.77
C TRP A 328 20.89 -15.94 -20.49
N ARG A 329 21.57 -16.42 -21.53
CA ARG A 329 22.97 -16.87 -21.45
C ARG A 329 23.82 -16.01 -22.37
N LEU A 330 24.99 -15.62 -21.90
CA LEU A 330 26.01 -14.94 -22.69
C LEU A 330 26.75 -16.01 -23.51
N GLU A 331 26.43 -16.16 -24.79
CA GLU A 331 27.25 -16.96 -25.69
C GLU A 331 28.42 -16.09 -26.16
N ARG A 332 29.64 -16.43 -25.74
CA ARG A 332 30.84 -15.97 -26.44
C ARG A 332 31.02 -16.88 -27.66
N LYS A 333 30.92 -16.33 -28.86
CA LYS A 333 31.45 -17.00 -30.06
C LYS A 333 32.96 -17.13 -29.85
N GLY A 334 33.43 -18.36 -29.76
CA GLY A 334 34.85 -18.73 -29.83
C GLY A 334 35.38 -18.60 -31.25
#